data_AF-A0A517P8I3-F1
#
_entry.id   AF-A0A517P8I3-F1
#
_cell.length_a   1.000
_cell.length_b   1.000
_cell.length_c   1.000
_cell.angle_alpha   90.00
_cell.angle_beta   90.00
_cell.angle_gamma   90.00
#
_symmetry.space_group_name_H-M   'P 1'
#
loop_
_entity.id
_entity.type
_entity.pdbx_description
1 polymer ?
#
loop_
_entity_poly.entity_id
_entity_poly.type
_entity_poly.pdbx_seq_one_letter_code
_entity_poly.pdbx_strand_id
1 'polypeptide(L)'
;MNALVPFAVLAVACLQEPTTAEPSPADLIAAATTPERPESVFPALPSLSTALRRQIAGELQREPIRAAFARLDARGGRNVDWFAAVEALETEKAVWCLQAAVVHPHEDVQIRALRALGRMGDADAVPFLLTYGEYVAVEEPGSENATLHGVVHETLAETLSNLTGVFAGILDGQDPEGLKRGLREWSRWLVVRQAIENGDRLLDRPPGPTDVTSSDLELKIALDQPVYRPLEPILVTSSLTNRSRRQIVVKEPRERPMVVTLHLYRIAEPEDGPEPDGGGLVPVLSPGWGGGRTGEIAPETMLAPGEAVARSTNVLFSHAGPLLDLEPGEYLLEARYHLASDWWEAFWEENVHNPVKSSAGYQTFVVEATARFAVRPPTAAERPERAAFDAAEKALNPPRTVLDLPDPAPLERFLDQYPQSIYRVAAFDALADYWWDRKDFGRMADVYAALQKEKVGEETREKLVWLEESHRAQALKEPEPDESPASP
;
A
#
# COMPACT_ATOMS: atom_id res chain seq x y z
N MET A 1 89.49 -37.52 47.07
CA MET A 1 88.05 -37.61 47.28
C MET A 1 87.44 -36.35 46.68
N ASN A 2 86.63 -36.53 45.63
CA ASN A 2 86.15 -35.47 44.73
C ASN A 2 85.09 -34.59 45.41
N ALA A 3 85.26 -33.27 45.30
CA ALA A 3 84.29 -32.27 45.70
C ALA A 3 83.34 -31.95 44.53
N LEU A 4 82.06 -32.25 44.71
CA LEU A 4 80.95 -31.89 43.82
C LEU A 4 80.44 -30.49 44.21
N VAL A 5 80.46 -29.57 43.25
CA VAL A 5 79.80 -28.25 43.32
C VAL A 5 78.49 -28.34 42.50
N PRO A 6 77.32 -27.92 43.02
CA PRO A 6 76.11 -27.86 42.21
C PRO A 6 76.06 -26.53 41.43
N PHE A 7 76.00 -26.63 40.10
CA PHE A 7 75.62 -25.52 39.22
C PHE A 7 74.09 -25.37 39.26
N ALA A 8 73.60 -24.32 39.92
CA ALA A 8 72.23 -23.86 39.77
C ALA A 8 72.14 -22.99 38.51
N VAL A 9 71.59 -23.55 37.42
CA VAL A 9 71.22 -22.80 36.23
C VAL A 9 69.89 -22.10 36.51
N LEU A 10 69.94 -20.79 36.79
CA LEU A 10 68.77 -19.92 36.77
C LEU A 10 68.33 -19.73 35.31
N ALA A 11 67.31 -20.46 34.89
CA ALA A 11 66.60 -20.17 33.65
C ALA A 11 65.69 -18.96 33.89
N VAL A 12 66.15 -17.76 33.52
CA VAL A 12 65.30 -16.58 33.38
C VAL A 12 64.46 -16.78 32.12
N ALA A 13 63.28 -17.38 32.28
CA ALA A 13 62.25 -17.35 31.25
C ALA A 13 61.77 -15.90 31.12
N CYS A 14 62.27 -15.18 30.11
CA CYS A 14 61.69 -13.93 29.67
C CYS A 14 60.26 -14.21 29.19
N LEU A 15 59.27 -14.04 30.07
CA LEU A 15 57.88 -13.88 29.71
C LEU A 15 57.77 -12.56 28.94
N GLN A 16 58.08 -12.58 27.65
CA GLN A 16 57.60 -11.54 26.76
C GLN A 16 56.08 -11.70 26.75
N GLU A 17 55.37 -10.76 27.39
CA GLU A 17 53.93 -10.63 27.19
C GLU A 17 53.71 -10.62 25.68
N PRO A 18 52.83 -11.50 25.15
CA PRO A 18 52.55 -11.50 23.73
C PRO A 18 52.02 -10.10 23.41
N THR A 19 52.82 -9.31 22.71
CA THR A 19 52.34 -8.09 22.06
C THR A 19 51.28 -8.54 21.09
N THR A 20 50.02 -8.48 21.51
CA THR A 20 48.86 -8.69 20.66
C THR A 20 48.83 -7.51 19.71
N ALA A 21 49.56 -7.63 18.60
CA ALA A 21 49.48 -6.70 17.51
C ALA A 21 47.99 -6.51 17.18
N GLU A 22 47.55 -5.26 17.11
CA GLU A 22 46.14 -5.00 16.83
C GLU A 22 45.76 -5.66 15.49
N PRO A 23 44.59 -6.30 15.41
CA PRO A 23 44.17 -6.97 14.19
C PRO A 23 44.07 -5.95 13.05
N SER A 24 44.55 -6.36 11.87
CA SER A 24 44.43 -5.54 10.67
C SER A 24 42.96 -5.48 10.22
N PRO A 25 42.56 -4.49 9.40
CA PRO A 25 41.22 -4.48 8.80
C PRO A 25 40.87 -5.77 8.06
N ALA A 26 41.85 -6.42 7.42
CA ALA A 26 41.64 -7.71 6.75
C ALA A 26 41.33 -8.83 7.74
N ASP A 27 42.01 -8.86 8.89
CA ASP A 27 41.77 -9.84 9.96
C ASP A 27 40.37 -9.64 10.55
N LEU A 28 39.98 -8.39 10.79
CA LEU A 28 38.65 -8.04 11.31
C LEU A 28 37.53 -8.43 10.33
N ILE A 29 37.69 -8.15 9.04
CA ILE A 29 36.73 -8.56 8.01
C ILE A 29 36.62 -10.08 7.98
N ALA A 30 37.75 -10.80 7.97
CA ALA A 30 37.74 -12.26 7.97
C ALA A 30 37.10 -12.85 9.23
N ALA A 31 37.31 -12.23 10.39
CA ALA A 31 36.70 -12.65 11.64
C ALA A 31 35.16 -12.48 11.63
N ALA A 32 34.66 -11.38 11.05
CA ALA A 32 33.22 -11.10 11.00
C ALA A 32 32.46 -11.90 9.93
N THR A 33 33.12 -12.32 8.83
CA THR A 33 32.42 -12.95 7.69
C THR A 33 32.75 -14.42 7.47
N THR A 34 33.63 -15.03 8.28
CA THR A 34 33.98 -16.45 8.13
C THR A 34 33.25 -17.29 9.20
N PRO A 35 32.49 -18.33 8.80
CA PRO A 35 31.82 -19.22 9.74
C PRO A 35 32.81 -19.94 10.67
N GLU A 36 32.40 -20.21 11.91
CA GLU A 36 33.22 -20.99 12.86
C GLU A 36 33.47 -22.43 12.41
N ARG A 37 32.52 -23.01 11.67
CA ARG A 37 32.56 -24.42 11.23
C ARG A 37 32.50 -24.49 9.70
N PRO A 38 33.52 -25.07 9.04
CA PRO A 38 33.52 -25.25 7.58
C PRO A 38 32.36 -26.13 7.06
N GLU A 39 31.73 -26.89 7.96
CA GLU A 39 30.70 -27.88 7.63
C GLU A 39 29.27 -27.31 7.61
N SER A 40 29.08 -26.00 7.85
CA SER A 40 27.74 -25.40 7.69
C SER A 40 27.34 -25.51 6.21
N VAL A 41 26.24 -26.20 5.95
CA VAL A 41 25.66 -26.47 4.60
C VAL A 41 25.20 -25.19 3.89
N PHE A 42 25.34 -24.03 4.54
CA PHE A 42 25.09 -22.75 3.90
C PHE A 42 25.92 -22.64 2.62
N PRO A 43 25.33 -22.13 1.52
CA PRO A 43 26.13 -21.73 0.38
C PRO A 43 27.25 -20.77 0.86
N ALA A 44 28.33 -20.67 0.08
CA ALA A 44 29.37 -19.73 0.43
C ALA A 44 28.80 -18.31 0.29
N LEU A 45 28.65 -17.58 1.40
CA LEU A 45 28.21 -16.18 1.41
C LEU A 45 28.96 -15.38 0.33
N PRO A 46 28.30 -14.43 -0.35
CA PRO A 46 28.92 -13.72 -1.45
C PRO A 46 30.20 -13.06 -0.94
N SER A 47 31.33 -13.42 -1.55
CA SER A 47 32.60 -12.88 -1.11
C SER A 47 32.57 -11.36 -1.26
N LEU A 48 32.84 -10.62 -0.19
CA LEU A 48 32.95 -9.17 -0.25
C LEU A 48 33.93 -8.78 -1.35
N SER A 49 33.47 -7.97 -2.30
CA SER A 49 34.27 -7.54 -3.45
C SER A 49 35.53 -6.79 -2.98
N THR A 50 36.58 -6.78 -3.80
CA THR A 50 37.81 -6.04 -3.46
C THR A 50 37.53 -4.55 -3.24
N ALA A 51 36.57 -3.98 -3.99
CA ALA A 51 36.16 -2.59 -3.81
C ALA A 51 35.47 -2.36 -2.45
N LEU A 52 34.52 -3.23 -2.08
CA LEU A 52 33.81 -3.14 -0.80
C LEU A 52 34.77 -3.31 0.39
N ARG A 53 35.71 -4.27 0.32
CA ARG A 53 36.75 -4.44 1.35
C ARG A 53 37.60 -3.18 1.56
N ARG A 54 37.89 -2.42 0.49
CA ARG A 54 38.61 -1.14 0.62
C ARG A 54 37.76 -0.07 1.32
N GLN A 55 36.47 0.01 1.02
CA GLN A 55 35.57 0.95 1.68
C GLN A 55 35.45 0.65 3.18
N ILE A 56 35.27 -0.63 3.53
CA ILE A 56 35.26 -1.11 4.92
C ILE A 56 36.57 -0.75 5.62
N ALA A 57 37.73 -1.01 5.00
CA ALA A 57 39.02 -0.66 5.56
C ALA A 57 39.20 0.86 5.79
N GLY A 58 38.53 1.69 4.98
CA GLY A 58 38.45 3.14 5.17
C GLY A 58 37.63 3.54 6.40
N GLU A 59 36.46 2.93 6.61
CA GLU A 59 35.64 3.17 7.81
C GLU A 59 36.35 2.70 9.10
N LEU A 60 37.06 1.57 9.03
CA LEU A 60 37.83 1.00 10.14
C LEU A 60 39.04 1.84 10.57
N GLN A 61 39.36 2.95 9.88
CA GLN A 61 40.33 3.92 10.38
C GLN A 61 39.78 4.74 11.57
N ARG A 62 38.46 4.78 11.76
CA ARG A 62 37.81 5.43 12.90
C ARG A 62 37.72 4.44 14.05
N GLU A 63 38.37 4.79 15.17
CA GLU A 63 38.46 3.89 16.32
C GLU A 63 37.10 3.42 16.88
N PRO A 64 36.05 4.26 16.98
CA PRO A 64 34.73 3.79 17.42
C PRO A 64 34.14 2.70 16.49
N ILE A 65 34.28 2.88 15.18
CA ILE A 65 33.82 1.89 14.18
C ILE A 65 34.65 0.63 14.28
N ARG A 66 35.97 0.75 14.38
CA ARG A 66 36.88 -0.39 14.49
C ARG A 66 36.59 -1.24 15.73
N ALA A 67 36.42 -0.58 16.88
CA ALA A 67 36.07 -1.24 18.14
C ALA A 67 34.70 -1.93 18.05
N ALA A 68 33.69 -1.27 17.47
CA ALA A 68 32.38 -1.89 17.23
C ALA A 68 32.48 -3.09 16.30
N PHE A 69 33.18 -2.96 15.18
CA PHE A 69 33.32 -4.01 14.18
C PHE A 69 34.10 -5.22 14.71
N ALA A 70 35.11 -5.01 15.55
CA ALA A 70 35.84 -6.11 16.20
C ALA A 70 34.95 -6.96 17.11
N ARG A 71 33.87 -6.39 17.66
CA ARG A 71 32.89 -7.14 18.45
C ARG A 71 31.98 -8.03 17.60
N LEU A 72 31.97 -7.87 16.27
CA LEU A 72 31.31 -8.77 15.32
C LEU A 72 32.14 -10.03 15.02
N ASP A 73 33.20 -10.33 15.77
CA ASP A 73 33.95 -11.57 15.61
C ASP A 73 33.03 -12.79 15.78
N ALA A 74 32.84 -13.52 14.69
CA ALA A 74 31.98 -14.68 14.64
C ALA A 74 32.54 -15.87 15.42
N ARG A 75 33.83 -15.84 15.83
CA ARG A 75 34.55 -16.97 16.45
C ARG A 75 34.56 -16.99 17.98
N GLY A 76 34.14 -15.90 18.61
CA GLY A 76 34.28 -15.73 20.06
C GLY A 76 33.29 -14.77 20.69
N GLY A 77 32.44 -14.12 19.90
CA GLY A 77 31.41 -13.22 20.41
C GLY A 77 30.22 -13.94 21.05
N ARG A 78 29.51 -13.24 21.94
CA ARG A 78 28.17 -13.63 22.39
C ARG A 78 27.14 -12.78 21.65
N ASN A 79 25.91 -13.28 21.47
CA ASN A 79 24.84 -12.55 20.77
C ASN A 79 24.65 -11.10 21.25
N VAL A 80 24.78 -10.86 22.56
CA VAL A 80 24.64 -9.52 23.16
C VAL A 80 25.71 -8.55 22.64
N ASP A 81 26.93 -9.05 22.40
CA ASP A 81 28.03 -8.24 21.90
C ASP A 81 27.84 -7.87 20.43
N TRP A 82 27.31 -8.78 19.62
CA TRP A 82 26.98 -8.50 18.21
C TRP A 82 25.90 -7.43 18.07
N PHE A 83 24.86 -7.46 18.91
CA PHE A 83 23.75 -6.52 18.80
C PHE A 83 24.19 -5.10 19.15
N ALA A 84 24.96 -4.96 20.24
CA ALA A 84 25.55 -3.67 20.60
C ALA A 84 26.56 -3.18 19.56
N ALA A 85 27.26 -4.09 18.87
CA ALA A 85 28.14 -3.75 17.77
C ALA A 85 27.37 -3.17 16.57
N VAL A 86 26.30 -3.82 16.11
CA VAL A 86 25.47 -3.32 15.00
C VAL A 86 24.87 -1.94 15.35
N GLU A 87 24.36 -1.75 16.57
CA GLU A 87 23.83 -0.47 17.04
C GLU A 87 24.89 0.64 17.07
N ALA A 88 26.12 0.31 17.50
CA ALA A 88 27.24 1.25 17.46
C ALA A 88 27.63 1.63 16.03
N LEU A 89 27.66 0.66 15.10
CA LEU A 89 27.94 0.92 13.68
C LEU A 89 26.87 1.81 13.04
N GLU A 90 25.60 1.59 13.36
CA GLU A 90 24.48 2.45 12.92
C GLU A 90 24.64 3.88 13.46
N THR A 91 24.96 4.03 14.75
CA THR A 91 25.17 5.33 15.40
C THR A 91 26.32 6.11 14.74
N GLU A 92 27.40 5.41 14.39
CA GLU A 92 28.58 5.99 13.74
C GLU A 92 28.39 6.21 12.21
N LYS A 93 27.23 5.81 11.68
CA LYS A 93 26.87 5.83 10.25
C LYS A 93 27.85 5.05 9.37
N ALA A 94 28.26 3.87 9.82
CA ALA A 94 29.24 3.01 9.16
C ALA A 94 28.57 2.08 8.13
N VAL A 95 28.13 2.64 6.99
CA VAL A 95 27.36 1.94 5.96
C VAL A 95 28.09 0.72 5.43
N TRP A 96 29.39 0.84 5.14
CA TRP A 96 30.17 -0.23 4.52
C TRP A 96 30.41 -1.39 5.50
N CYS A 97 30.69 -1.07 6.77
CA CYS A 97 30.77 -2.04 7.86
C CYS A 97 29.42 -2.74 8.11
N LEU A 98 28.30 -2.03 8.04
CA LEU A 98 26.97 -2.65 8.15
C LEU A 98 26.67 -3.58 6.97
N GLN A 99 27.05 -3.23 5.74
CA GLN A 99 26.97 -4.15 4.60
C GLN A 99 27.79 -5.43 4.83
N ALA A 100 28.98 -5.33 5.43
CA ALA A 100 29.75 -6.51 5.79
C ALA A 100 29.05 -7.36 6.87
N ALA A 101 28.32 -6.74 7.80
CA ALA A 101 27.54 -7.45 8.82
C ALA A 101 26.31 -8.20 8.23
N VAL A 102 25.80 -7.80 7.06
CA VAL A 102 24.74 -8.53 6.35
C VAL A 102 25.21 -9.91 5.85
N VAL A 103 26.53 -10.10 5.67
CA VAL A 103 27.13 -11.43 5.38
C VAL A 103 27.78 -12.05 6.62
N HIS A 104 27.29 -11.72 7.81
CA HIS A 104 27.71 -12.39 9.02
C HIS A 104 27.15 -13.83 9.07
N PRO A 105 27.86 -14.84 9.60
CA PRO A 105 27.37 -16.23 9.63
C PRO A 105 26.08 -16.48 10.42
N HIS A 106 25.70 -15.55 11.31
CA HIS A 106 24.48 -15.64 12.13
C HIS A 106 23.37 -14.73 11.61
N GLU A 107 22.20 -15.29 11.33
CA GLU A 107 21.04 -14.62 10.72
C GLU A 107 20.53 -13.44 11.57
N ASP A 108 20.59 -13.54 12.90
CA ASP A 108 20.21 -12.44 13.81
C ASP A 108 21.03 -11.16 13.56
N VAL A 109 22.32 -11.31 13.23
CA VAL A 109 23.20 -10.19 12.89
C VAL A 109 22.85 -9.65 11.52
N GLN A 110 22.57 -10.53 10.56
CA GLN A 110 22.14 -10.14 9.20
C GLN A 110 20.84 -9.30 9.25
N ILE A 111 19.81 -9.80 9.94
CA ILE A 111 18.50 -9.13 10.11
C ILE A 111 18.69 -7.75 10.76
N ARG A 112 19.51 -7.65 11.81
CA ARG A 112 19.76 -6.36 12.48
C ARG A 112 20.53 -5.39 11.60
N ALA A 113 21.53 -5.86 10.86
CA ALA A 113 22.29 -5.05 9.93
C ALA A 113 21.39 -4.50 8.80
N LEU A 114 20.52 -5.34 8.23
CA LEU A 114 19.52 -4.92 7.25
C LEU A 114 18.60 -3.82 7.80
N ARG A 115 18.02 -4.03 9.00
CA ARG A 115 17.17 -3.02 9.65
C ARG A 115 17.89 -1.71 9.94
N ALA A 116 19.17 -1.77 10.34
CA ALA A 116 20.00 -0.60 10.56
C ALA A 116 20.22 0.18 9.25
N LEU A 117 20.58 -0.53 8.16
CA LEU A 117 20.70 0.08 6.82
C LEU A 117 19.39 0.74 6.37
N GLY A 118 18.25 0.08 6.59
CA GLY A 118 16.94 0.63 6.27
C GLY A 118 16.61 1.91 7.04
N ARG A 119 16.92 1.96 8.35
CA ARG A 119 16.74 3.17 9.18
C ARG A 119 17.69 4.31 8.80
N MET A 120 18.92 3.98 8.40
CA MET A 120 19.89 4.98 7.96
C MET A 120 19.44 5.68 6.67
N GLY A 121 18.68 5.00 5.81
CA GLY A 121 18.19 5.57 4.56
C GLY A 121 19.31 5.82 3.53
N ASP A 122 20.49 5.22 3.71
CA ASP A 122 21.62 5.43 2.80
C ASP A 122 21.50 4.53 1.58
N ALA A 123 21.12 5.16 0.47
CA ALA A 123 20.84 4.48 -0.77
C ALA A 123 22.10 3.87 -1.43
N ASP A 124 23.32 4.23 -0.99
CA ASP A 124 24.56 3.56 -1.43
C ASP A 124 24.62 2.11 -0.93
N ALA A 125 23.73 1.71 -0.02
CA ALA A 125 23.58 0.34 0.41
C ALA A 125 23.00 -0.58 -0.69
N VAL A 126 22.17 -0.04 -1.58
CA VAL A 126 21.32 -0.80 -2.52
C VAL A 126 22.09 -1.75 -3.43
N PRO A 127 23.19 -1.36 -4.11
CA PRO A 127 23.89 -2.24 -5.05
C PRO A 127 24.35 -3.57 -4.41
N PHE A 128 24.87 -3.50 -3.18
CA PHE A 128 25.29 -4.70 -2.46
C PHE A 128 24.11 -5.54 -2.00
N LEU A 129 23.04 -4.91 -1.50
CA LEU A 129 21.83 -5.59 -1.05
C LEU A 129 21.13 -6.34 -2.19
N LEU A 130 21.19 -5.85 -3.42
CA LEU A 130 20.73 -6.58 -4.60
C LEU A 130 21.53 -7.87 -4.82
N THR A 131 22.86 -7.79 -4.79
CA THR A 131 23.72 -8.97 -4.91
C THR A 131 23.50 -9.97 -3.77
N TYR A 132 23.35 -9.47 -2.54
CA TYR A 132 23.02 -10.31 -1.39
C TYR A 132 21.64 -10.96 -1.52
N GLY A 133 20.65 -10.23 -2.04
CA GLY A 133 19.32 -10.75 -2.34
C GLY A 133 19.32 -11.88 -3.35
N GLU A 134 20.04 -11.74 -4.46
CA GLU A 134 20.18 -12.81 -5.45
C GLU A 134 20.75 -14.10 -4.83
N TYR A 135 21.62 -13.93 -3.84
CA TYR A 135 22.23 -15.02 -3.10
C TYR A 135 21.25 -15.69 -2.12
N VAL A 136 20.51 -14.90 -1.33
CA VAL A 136 19.57 -15.47 -0.34
C VAL A 136 18.24 -15.91 -0.93
N ALA A 137 17.90 -15.51 -2.16
CA ALA A 137 16.67 -15.88 -2.88
C ALA A 137 16.66 -17.35 -3.36
N VAL A 138 16.93 -18.26 -2.43
CA VAL A 138 16.90 -19.71 -2.57
C VAL A 138 15.94 -20.29 -1.54
N GLU A 139 15.24 -21.35 -1.94
CA GLU A 139 14.42 -22.16 -1.04
C GLU A 139 15.35 -23.11 -0.26
N GLU A 140 15.16 -23.18 1.05
CA GLU A 140 15.86 -24.13 1.90
C GLU A 140 14.89 -25.26 2.29
N PRO A 141 15.10 -26.49 1.80
CA PRO A 141 14.19 -27.59 2.12
C PRO A 141 14.08 -27.85 3.62
N GLY A 142 12.86 -28.02 4.13
CA GLY A 142 12.55 -28.21 5.56
C GLY A 142 12.42 -26.91 6.35
N SER A 143 12.46 -25.76 5.67
CA SER A 143 12.49 -24.42 6.23
C SER A 143 11.26 -23.59 5.80
N GLU A 144 10.21 -24.24 5.28
CA GLU A 144 9.16 -23.61 4.47
C GLU A 144 8.21 -22.69 5.27
N ASN A 145 8.04 -22.89 6.58
CA ASN A 145 6.88 -22.34 7.32
C ASN A 145 7.15 -21.37 8.49
N ALA A 146 8.41 -21.06 8.86
CA ALA A 146 8.77 -20.00 9.83
C ALA A 146 10.24 -20.08 10.24
N THR A 147 11.16 -19.89 9.29
CA THR A 147 12.59 -19.88 9.61
C THR A 147 13.20 -18.51 9.49
N LEU A 148 14.33 -18.32 10.17
CA LEU A 148 15.13 -17.10 10.14
C LEU A 148 15.41 -16.64 8.71
N HIS A 149 15.51 -17.57 7.74
CA HIS A 149 15.70 -17.26 6.32
C HIS A 149 14.50 -16.53 5.69
N GLY A 150 13.27 -16.90 6.03
CA GLY A 150 12.08 -16.14 5.61
C GLY A 150 12.07 -14.73 6.22
N VAL A 151 12.49 -14.61 7.49
CA VAL A 151 12.65 -13.30 8.15
C VAL A 151 13.75 -12.47 7.48
N VAL A 152 14.83 -13.10 7.00
CA VAL A 152 15.87 -12.43 6.21
C VAL A 152 15.30 -11.93 4.87
N HIS A 153 14.49 -12.72 4.15
CA HIS A 153 13.84 -12.30 2.90
C HIS A 153 12.94 -11.10 3.11
N GLU A 154 12.04 -11.17 4.09
CA GLU A 154 11.12 -10.09 4.47
C GLU A 154 11.91 -8.83 4.86
N THR A 155 12.88 -8.97 5.77
CA THR A 155 13.68 -7.84 6.24
C THR A 155 14.50 -7.20 5.11
N LEU A 156 15.04 -8.00 4.19
CA LEU A 156 15.77 -7.50 3.03
C LEU A 156 14.84 -6.71 2.09
N ALA A 157 13.64 -7.23 1.84
CA ALA A 157 12.65 -6.57 1.00
C ALA A 157 12.14 -5.26 1.58
N GLU A 158 11.84 -5.23 2.87
CA GLU A 158 11.51 -4.01 3.59
C GLU A 158 12.65 -3.00 3.51
N THR A 159 13.89 -3.46 3.72
CA THR A 159 15.09 -2.60 3.64
C THR A 159 15.25 -2.00 2.25
N LEU A 160 15.19 -2.80 1.20
CA LEU A 160 15.29 -2.33 -0.19
C LEU A 160 14.12 -1.41 -0.56
N SER A 161 12.91 -1.72 -0.11
CA SER A 161 11.73 -0.86 -0.33
C SER A 161 11.88 0.50 0.34
N ASN A 162 12.38 0.53 1.58
CA ASN A 162 12.63 1.77 2.31
C ASN A 162 13.74 2.62 1.66
N LEU A 163 14.81 1.99 1.19
CA LEU A 163 15.94 2.69 0.55
C LEU A 163 15.60 3.23 -0.85
N THR A 164 14.70 2.58 -1.57
CA THR A 164 14.40 2.92 -2.97
C THR A 164 13.05 3.64 -3.16
N GLY A 165 12.13 3.52 -2.20
CA GLY A 165 10.73 3.90 -2.35
C GLY A 165 9.93 2.96 -3.26
N VAL A 166 10.54 1.88 -3.78
CA VAL A 166 9.90 0.90 -4.65
C VAL A 166 9.47 -0.29 -3.82
N PHE A 167 8.16 -0.50 -3.69
CA PHE A 167 7.62 -1.65 -2.98
C PHE A 167 7.63 -2.91 -3.87
N ALA A 168 8.09 -4.03 -3.32
CA ALA A 168 7.88 -5.34 -3.91
C ALA A 168 7.34 -6.29 -2.84
N GLY A 169 6.16 -6.85 -3.10
CA GLY A 169 5.53 -7.81 -2.20
C GLY A 169 6.34 -9.10 -2.11
N ILE A 170 6.63 -9.53 -0.89
CA ILE A 170 7.13 -10.85 -0.56
C ILE A 170 6.10 -11.50 0.37
N LEU A 171 5.73 -12.73 0.07
CA LEU A 171 4.80 -13.50 0.90
C LEU A 171 5.45 -13.89 2.23
N ASP A 172 4.64 -14.09 3.28
CA ASP A 172 5.15 -14.57 4.56
C ASP A 172 5.92 -15.89 4.40
N GLY A 173 7.06 -16.00 5.09
CA GLY A 173 7.89 -17.20 5.04
C GLY A 173 8.99 -17.11 3.99
N GLN A 174 9.42 -18.26 3.47
CA GLN A 174 10.40 -18.30 2.39
C GLN A 174 9.70 -18.06 1.05
N ASP A 175 9.95 -16.92 0.43
CA ASP A 175 9.41 -16.58 -0.88
C ASP A 175 10.55 -16.13 -1.82
N PRO A 176 11.38 -17.07 -2.28
CA PRO A 176 12.50 -16.76 -3.17
C PRO A 176 12.03 -16.19 -4.51
N GLU A 177 10.84 -16.55 -4.99
CA GLU A 177 10.31 -16.04 -6.26
C GLU A 177 9.79 -14.60 -6.12
N GLY A 178 9.09 -14.28 -5.03
CA GLY A 178 8.74 -12.90 -4.66
C GLY A 178 9.97 -12.03 -4.48
N LEU A 179 10.99 -12.53 -3.78
CA LEU A 179 12.27 -11.82 -3.64
C LEU A 179 12.93 -11.58 -5.00
N LYS A 180 12.99 -12.59 -5.89
CA LYS A 180 13.50 -12.41 -7.27
C LYS A 180 12.69 -11.40 -8.08
N ARG A 181 11.36 -11.33 -7.91
CA ARG A 181 10.53 -10.28 -8.54
C ARG A 181 10.96 -8.91 -8.04
N GLY A 182 11.06 -8.73 -6.72
CA GLY A 182 11.49 -7.47 -6.13
C GLY A 182 12.88 -7.04 -6.58
N LEU A 183 13.84 -7.97 -6.62
CA LEU A 183 15.20 -7.70 -7.08
C LEU A 183 15.24 -7.14 -8.51
N ARG A 184 14.34 -7.57 -9.40
CA ARG A 184 14.23 -6.99 -10.74
C ARG A 184 13.76 -5.54 -10.70
N GLU A 185 12.79 -5.21 -9.88
CA GLU A 185 12.27 -3.84 -9.75
C GLU A 185 13.30 -2.89 -9.10
N TRP A 186 13.92 -3.31 -8.00
CA TRP A 186 14.98 -2.53 -7.36
C TRP A 186 16.23 -2.38 -8.24
N SER A 187 16.53 -3.37 -9.08
CA SER A 187 17.60 -3.25 -10.09
C SER A 187 17.27 -2.20 -11.15
N ARG A 188 16.01 -2.13 -11.61
CA ARG A 188 15.59 -1.07 -12.54
C ARG A 188 15.74 0.31 -11.91
N TRP A 189 15.33 0.45 -10.64
CA TRP A 189 15.52 1.68 -9.88
C TRP A 189 17.00 2.09 -9.84
N LEU A 190 17.91 1.14 -9.58
CA LEU A 190 19.34 1.43 -9.53
C LEU A 190 19.88 1.91 -10.88
N VAL A 191 19.45 1.31 -11.99
CA VAL A 191 19.83 1.76 -13.34
C VAL A 191 19.35 3.20 -13.60
N VAL A 192 18.12 3.52 -13.22
CA VAL A 192 17.57 4.88 -13.36
C VAL A 192 18.36 5.88 -12.51
N ARG A 193 18.63 5.56 -11.24
CA ARG A 193 19.42 6.40 -10.35
C ARG A 193 20.82 6.66 -10.90
N GLN A 194 21.53 5.63 -11.35
CA GLN A 194 22.88 5.75 -11.90
C GLN A 194 22.91 6.63 -13.15
N ALA A 195 21.93 6.48 -14.05
CA ALA A 195 21.81 7.34 -15.21
C ALA A 195 21.58 8.81 -14.82
N ILE A 196 20.73 9.08 -13.81
CA ILE A 196 20.54 10.43 -13.26
C ILE A 196 21.85 10.98 -12.68
N GLU A 197 22.58 10.19 -11.88
CA GLU A 197 23.86 10.59 -11.27
C GLU A 197 24.95 10.86 -12.32
N ASN A 198 24.96 10.11 -13.41
CA ASN A 198 25.87 10.30 -14.55
C ASN A 198 25.49 11.50 -15.43
N GLY A 199 24.35 12.16 -15.17
CA GLY A 199 23.83 13.25 -15.99
C GLY A 199 23.29 12.78 -17.34
N ASP A 200 23.01 11.48 -17.50
CA ASP A 200 22.37 10.95 -18.69
C ASP A 200 20.95 11.51 -18.76
N ARG A 201 20.64 12.16 -19.88
CA ARG A 201 19.28 12.60 -20.18
C ARG A 201 18.44 11.37 -20.53
N LEU A 202 17.92 10.68 -19.51
CA LEU A 202 16.88 9.65 -19.63
C LEU A 202 15.53 10.20 -20.18
N LEU A 203 15.50 11.43 -20.69
CA LEU A 203 14.32 12.18 -21.13
C LEU A 203 13.66 11.66 -22.41
N ASP A 204 14.24 10.68 -23.10
CA ASP A 204 13.68 10.15 -24.34
C ASP A 204 12.81 8.88 -24.15
N ARG A 205 12.76 8.31 -22.93
CA ARG A 205 11.74 7.31 -22.59
C ARG A 205 10.58 8.02 -21.88
N PRO A 206 9.33 7.94 -22.40
CA PRO A 206 8.19 8.41 -21.63
C PRO A 206 8.18 7.64 -20.30
N PRO A 207 8.18 8.35 -19.15
CA PRO A 207 8.18 7.69 -17.86
C PRO A 207 6.95 6.79 -17.73
N GLY A 208 7.16 5.61 -17.17
CA GLY A 208 6.03 4.75 -16.82
C GLY A 208 5.20 5.41 -15.70
N PRO A 209 3.96 4.96 -15.48
CA PRO A 209 3.13 5.44 -14.36
C PRO A 209 3.85 5.36 -12.99
N THR A 210 4.78 4.41 -12.85
CA THR A 210 5.57 4.16 -11.63
C THR A 210 6.59 5.24 -11.28
N ASP A 211 6.89 6.17 -12.18
CA ASP A 211 7.90 7.20 -11.92
C ASP A 211 7.30 8.47 -11.30
N VAL A 212 5.98 8.56 -11.12
CA VAL A 212 5.29 9.77 -10.62
C VAL A 212 5.33 9.82 -9.09
N THR A 213 5.82 10.93 -8.54
CA THR A 213 5.86 11.17 -7.09
C THR A 213 4.72 12.08 -6.64
N SER A 214 4.45 12.15 -5.33
CA SER A 214 3.46 13.11 -4.77
C SER A 214 3.81 14.57 -5.07
N SER A 215 5.09 14.89 -5.26
CA SER A 215 5.54 16.24 -5.65
C SER A 215 5.29 16.58 -7.12
N ASP A 216 5.07 15.58 -7.97
CA ASP A 216 4.78 15.76 -9.40
C ASP A 216 3.31 16.12 -9.66
N LEU A 217 2.42 15.96 -8.67
CA LEU A 217 0.99 16.14 -8.80
C LEU A 217 0.41 17.14 -7.81
N GLU A 218 -0.67 17.79 -8.22
CA GLU A 218 -1.57 18.54 -7.34
C GLU A 218 -2.99 18.00 -7.53
N LEU A 219 -3.58 17.48 -6.46
CA LEU A 219 -5.00 17.12 -6.41
C LEU A 219 -5.81 18.32 -5.95
N LYS A 220 -6.93 18.58 -6.61
CA LYS A 220 -7.97 19.52 -6.16
C LYS A 220 -9.31 18.81 -6.20
N ILE A 221 -10.16 19.12 -5.24
CA ILE A 221 -11.57 18.76 -5.30
C ILE A 221 -12.44 20.01 -5.29
N ALA A 222 -13.51 19.98 -6.07
CA ALA A 222 -14.53 21.01 -6.10
C ALA A 222 -15.90 20.38 -5.91
N LEU A 223 -16.67 20.93 -4.96
CA LEU A 223 -18.06 20.58 -4.75
C LEU A 223 -18.93 21.39 -5.71
N ASP A 224 -20.02 20.80 -6.20
CA ASP A 224 -20.98 21.50 -7.05
C ASP A 224 -21.76 22.59 -6.30
N GLN A 225 -21.90 22.46 -4.98
CA GLN A 225 -22.48 23.47 -4.11
C GLN A 225 -21.90 23.41 -2.68
N PRO A 226 -21.97 24.52 -1.91
CA PRO A 226 -21.44 24.56 -0.55
C PRO A 226 -22.44 24.08 0.52
N VAL A 227 -23.73 23.96 0.17
CA VAL A 227 -24.81 23.60 1.10
C VAL A 227 -25.73 22.58 0.44
N TYR A 228 -25.94 21.44 1.11
CA TYR A 228 -26.76 20.33 0.64
C TYR A 228 -27.95 20.09 1.57
N ARG A 229 -28.99 19.42 1.06
CA ARG A 229 -30.05 18.81 1.85
C ARG A 229 -29.65 17.39 2.27
N PRO A 230 -30.28 16.83 3.31
CA PRO A 230 -30.15 15.41 3.63
C PRO A 230 -30.50 14.57 2.40
N LEU A 231 -29.71 13.53 2.11
CA LEU A 231 -29.82 12.64 0.93
C LEU A 231 -29.65 13.33 -0.44
N GLU A 232 -29.29 14.61 -0.50
CA GLU A 232 -28.99 15.27 -1.77
C GLU A 232 -27.64 14.79 -2.31
N PRO A 233 -27.56 14.34 -3.57
CA PRO A 233 -26.30 13.99 -4.22
C PRO A 233 -25.20 15.04 -4.03
N ILE A 234 -24.03 14.60 -3.56
CA ILE A 234 -22.85 15.44 -3.45
C ILE A 234 -21.94 15.15 -4.63
N LEU A 235 -21.91 16.05 -5.61
CA LEU A 235 -21.07 15.90 -6.78
C LEU A 235 -19.69 16.51 -6.50
N VAL A 236 -18.67 15.68 -6.63
CA VAL A 236 -17.28 16.05 -6.38
C VAL A 236 -16.51 15.95 -7.67
N THR A 237 -15.95 17.08 -8.11
CA THR A 237 -15.00 17.10 -9.23
C THR A 237 -13.59 17.03 -8.70
N SER A 238 -12.93 15.90 -8.92
CA SER A 238 -11.52 15.70 -8.63
C SER A 238 -10.70 16.10 -9.85
N SER A 239 -9.67 16.92 -9.66
CA SER A 239 -8.74 17.34 -10.70
C SER A 239 -7.31 17.10 -10.29
N LEU A 240 -6.53 16.48 -11.19
CA LEU A 240 -5.10 16.30 -11.06
C LEU A 240 -4.38 17.22 -12.02
N THR A 241 -3.42 17.99 -11.51
CA THR A 241 -2.54 18.85 -12.30
C THR A 241 -1.10 18.33 -12.23
N ASN A 242 -0.44 18.20 -13.38
CA ASN A 242 0.99 17.87 -13.44
C ASN A 242 1.83 19.10 -13.02
N ARG A 243 2.45 19.03 -11.85
CA ARG A 243 3.38 20.05 -11.30
C ARG A 243 4.83 19.85 -11.73
N SER A 244 5.15 18.69 -12.30
CA SER A 244 6.50 18.37 -12.74
C SER A 244 6.89 19.18 -14.00
N ARG A 245 8.19 19.14 -14.36
CA ARG A 245 8.71 19.73 -15.59
C ARG A 245 8.71 18.77 -16.79
N ARG A 246 8.19 17.55 -16.60
CA ARG A 246 8.16 16.50 -17.61
C ARG A 246 6.73 16.05 -17.89
N GLN A 247 6.55 15.35 -18.98
CA GLN A 247 5.30 14.65 -19.24
C GLN A 247 5.21 13.44 -18.30
N ILE A 248 4.02 13.17 -17.78
CA ILE A 248 3.75 12.04 -16.87
C ILE A 248 2.49 11.29 -17.34
N VAL A 249 2.40 10.01 -17.02
CA VAL A 249 1.18 9.21 -17.21
C VAL A 249 0.54 8.99 -15.86
N VAL A 250 -0.75 9.31 -15.73
CA VAL A 250 -1.53 9.10 -14.51
C VAL A 250 -2.84 8.39 -14.81
N LYS A 251 -3.41 7.73 -13.80
CA LYS A 251 -4.79 7.26 -13.87
C LYS A 251 -5.72 8.45 -13.69
N GLU A 252 -6.79 8.51 -14.47
CA GLU A 252 -7.79 9.57 -14.31
C GLU A 252 -8.36 9.56 -12.88
N PRO A 253 -8.58 10.73 -12.24
CA PRO A 253 -9.00 10.81 -10.84
C PRO A 253 -10.49 10.52 -10.67
N ARG A 254 -10.90 9.29 -11.01
CA ARG A 254 -12.24 8.77 -10.80
C ARG A 254 -12.35 8.22 -9.39
N GLU A 255 -13.53 8.33 -8.78
CA GLU A 255 -13.82 7.62 -7.54
C GLU A 255 -13.93 6.13 -7.85
N ARG A 256 -12.80 5.46 -7.68
CA ARG A 256 -12.71 4.03 -7.61
C ARG A 256 -11.89 3.71 -6.38
N PRO A 257 -12.21 2.61 -5.67
CA PRO A 257 -11.29 2.10 -4.66
C PRO A 257 -9.88 2.12 -5.25
N MET A 258 -8.94 2.74 -4.54
CA MET A 258 -7.52 2.75 -4.91
C MET A 258 -7.09 3.67 -6.07
N VAL A 259 -7.96 4.57 -6.57
CA VAL A 259 -7.55 5.69 -7.44
C VAL A 259 -7.77 7.01 -6.73
N VAL A 260 -9.03 7.36 -6.42
CA VAL A 260 -9.37 8.43 -5.48
C VAL A 260 -10.23 7.84 -4.37
N THR A 261 -9.76 7.95 -3.14
CA THR A 261 -10.52 7.58 -1.94
C THR A 261 -11.09 8.83 -1.30
N LEU A 262 -12.38 8.82 -1.00
CA LEU A 262 -13.07 9.91 -0.33
C LEU A 262 -13.33 9.53 1.14
N HIS A 263 -12.90 10.39 2.05
CA HIS A 263 -13.15 10.29 3.48
C HIS A 263 -14.06 11.44 3.88
N LEU A 264 -15.16 11.13 4.56
CA LEU A 264 -16.11 12.13 5.01
C LEU A 264 -16.10 12.23 6.52
N TYR A 265 -15.89 13.43 7.03
CA TYR A 265 -15.85 13.72 8.45
C TYR A 265 -16.93 14.74 8.81
N ARG A 266 -17.65 14.49 9.89
CA ARG A 266 -18.48 15.52 10.51
C ARG A 266 -17.57 16.42 11.35
N ILE A 267 -17.66 17.73 11.13
CA ILE A 267 -16.99 18.72 11.95
C ILE A 267 -17.87 18.92 13.18
N ALA A 268 -17.43 18.42 14.34
CA ALA A 268 -18.15 18.64 15.58
C ALA A 268 -18.31 20.15 15.82
N GLU A 269 -19.53 20.59 16.18
CA GLU A 269 -19.67 21.90 16.81
C GLU A 269 -18.82 21.89 18.09
N PRO A 270 -18.07 22.96 18.39
CA PRO A 270 -17.39 23.06 19.66
C PRO A 270 -18.47 23.08 20.75
N GLU A 271 -18.79 21.91 21.31
CA GLU A 271 -19.58 21.86 22.54
C GLU A 271 -18.81 22.62 23.62
N ASP A 272 -19.51 23.35 24.50
CA ASP A 272 -18.97 24.16 25.60
C ASP A 272 -18.19 23.35 26.68
N GLY A 273 -17.60 22.20 26.31
CA GLY A 273 -16.71 21.38 27.12
C GLY A 273 -15.23 21.65 26.82
N PRO A 274 -14.32 21.25 27.74
CA PRO A 274 -12.89 21.45 27.58
C PRO A 274 -12.41 20.81 26.28
N GLU A 275 -11.71 21.60 25.46
CA GLU A 275 -11.12 21.16 24.18
C GLU A 275 -10.47 19.78 24.35
N PRO A 276 -11.00 18.72 23.69
CA PRO A 276 -10.18 17.55 23.49
C PRO A 276 -8.97 18.00 22.67
N ASP A 277 -7.76 17.69 23.15
CA ASP A 277 -6.51 17.99 22.46
C ASP A 277 -6.54 17.41 21.03
N GLY A 278 -6.97 18.22 20.06
CA GLY A 278 -7.23 17.82 18.68
C GLY A 278 -8.74 17.75 18.38
N GLY A 279 -9.27 18.77 17.71
CA GLY A 279 -10.68 18.83 17.28
C GLY A 279 -11.11 17.53 16.56
N GLY A 280 -12.02 16.79 17.18
CA GLY A 280 -12.38 15.44 16.76
C GLY A 280 -13.13 15.43 15.43
N LEU A 281 -12.46 15.00 14.37
CA LEU A 281 -13.11 14.58 13.13
C LEU A 281 -13.76 13.21 13.39
N VAL A 282 -15.08 13.15 13.36
CA VAL A 282 -15.79 11.87 13.46
C VAL A 282 -15.91 11.29 12.05
N PRO A 283 -15.28 10.14 11.73
CA PRO A 283 -15.41 9.53 10.43
C PRO A 283 -16.87 9.08 10.23
N VAL A 284 -17.53 9.67 9.25
CA VAL A 284 -18.89 9.31 8.82
C VAL A 284 -18.82 8.23 7.75
N LEU A 285 -17.80 8.31 6.91
CA LEU A 285 -17.41 7.29 5.95
C LEU A 285 -15.93 7.01 6.06
N SER A 286 -15.62 5.75 6.36
CA SER A 286 -14.42 5.12 5.83
C SER A 286 -14.89 4.23 4.68
N PRO A 287 -14.25 4.26 3.51
CA PRO A 287 -14.58 3.35 2.43
C PRO A 287 -14.47 1.93 2.98
N GLY A 288 -15.63 1.29 3.19
CA GLY A 288 -15.65 -0.15 3.33
C GLY A 288 -15.10 -0.74 2.05
N TRP A 289 -14.45 -1.89 2.13
CA TRP A 289 -14.09 -2.71 0.97
C TRP A 289 -15.38 -3.27 0.34
N GLY A 290 -16.31 -2.41 -0.07
CA GLY A 290 -17.42 -2.77 -0.92
C GLY A 290 -16.82 -3.26 -2.22
N GLY A 291 -17.14 -4.49 -2.61
CA GLY A 291 -16.59 -5.18 -3.77
C GLY A 291 -17.00 -4.52 -5.09
N GLY A 292 -16.52 -3.30 -5.33
CA GLY A 292 -16.51 -2.69 -6.66
C GLY A 292 -15.89 -3.68 -7.62
N ARG A 293 -16.50 -3.85 -8.80
CA ARG A 293 -16.08 -4.86 -9.77
C ARG A 293 -14.62 -4.64 -10.13
N THR A 294 -13.86 -5.71 -9.92
CA THR A 294 -12.41 -5.71 -9.79
C THR A 294 -11.65 -5.76 -11.11
N GLY A 295 -12.30 -5.44 -12.24
CA GLY A 295 -11.74 -5.63 -13.57
C GLY A 295 -11.53 -4.36 -14.40
N GLU A 296 -12.12 -3.23 -14.03
CA GLU A 296 -11.98 -2.02 -14.85
C GLU A 296 -10.82 -1.14 -14.37
N ILE A 297 -9.74 -1.18 -15.12
CA ILE A 297 -8.58 -0.32 -14.95
C ILE A 297 -9.02 1.12 -15.27
N ALA A 298 -8.80 2.05 -14.33
CA ALA A 298 -9.06 3.46 -14.61
C ALA A 298 -8.18 3.88 -15.81
N PRO A 299 -8.76 4.56 -16.82
CA PRO A 299 -8.01 4.93 -18.01
C PRO A 299 -6.80 5.78 -17.65
N GLU A 300 -5.69 5.51 -18.32
CA GLU A 300 -4.49 6.31 -18.20
C GLU A 300 -4.59 7.53 -19.10
N THR A 301 -4.13 8.66 -18.59
CA THR A 301 -4.02 9.92 -19.32
C THR A 301 -2.60 10.44 -19.18
N MET A 302 -2.04 10.87 -20.30
CA MET A 302 -0.74 11.50 -20.33
C MET A 302 -0.89 13.02 -20.15
N LEU A 303 -0.25 13.58 -19.13
CA LEU A 303 -0.31 15.00 -18.78
C LEU A 303 1.01 15.70 -19.10
N ALA A 304 0.98 16.72 -19.95
CA ALA A 304 2.09 17.64 -20.13
C ALA A 304 2.33 18.51 -18.87
N PRO A 305 3.51 19.15 -18.71
CA PRO A 305 3.76 20.09 -17.60
C PRO A 305 2.68 21.18 -17.50
N GLY A 306 2.03 21.28 -16.35
CA GLY A 306 0.94 22.23 -16.10
C GLY A 306 -0.43 21.83 -16.64
N GLU A 307 -0.55 20.71 -17.36
CA GLU A 307 -1.83 20.17 -17.81
C GLU A 307 -2.60 19.56 -16.64
N ALA A 308 -3.93 19.61 -16.73
CA ALA A 308 -4.82 19.03 -15.74
C ALA A 308 -5.88 18.14 -16.39
N VAL A 309 -6.22 17.06 -15.70
CA VAL A 309 -7.40 16.22 -16.00
C VAL A 309 -8.37 16.33 -14.83
N ALA A 310 -9.68 16.34 -15.12
CA ALA A 310 -10.71 16.42 -14.11
C ALA A 310 -11.84 15.43 -14.38
N ARG A 311 -12.38 14.81 -13.33
CA ARG A 311 -13.50 13.89 -13.38
C ARG A 311 -14.44 14.18 -12.21
N SER A 312 -15.74 14.10 -12.49
CA SER A 312 -16.78 14.29 -11.49
C SER A 312 -17.35 12.94 -11.07
N THR A 313 -17.51 12.76 -9.77
CA THR A 313 -18.11 11.59 -9.14
C THR A 313 -19.20 12.01 -8.16
N ASN A 314 -20.07 11.07 -7.78
CA ASN A 314 -21.10 11.30 -6.78
C ASN A 314 -20.76 10.51 -5.51
N VAL A 315 -20.41 11.23 -4.44
CA VAL A 315 -19.96 10.64 -3.15
C VAL A 315 -21.00 9.70 -2.55
N LEU A 316 -22.29 9.92 -2.84
CA LEU A 316 -23.35 9.10 -2.29
C LEU A 316 -23.48 7.73 -2.99
N PHE A 317 -22.88 7.52 -4.17
CA PHE A 317 -23.06 6.29 -4.96
C PHE A 317 -21.93 5.26 -4.84
N SER A 318 -20.91 5.51 -4.03
CA SER A 318 -19.78 4.59 -3.90
C SER A 318 -20.09 3.39 -3.00
N HIS A 319 -20.85 2.45 -3.57
CA HIS A 319 -20.64 0.99 -3.52
C HIS A 319 -20.68 0.25 -2.17
N ALA A 320 -21.07 0.86 -1.04
CA ALA A 320 -21.01 0.14 0.23
C ALA A 320 -22.07 0.47 1.31
N GLY A 321 -23.27 0.92 0.95
CA GLY A 321 -24.35 1.01 1.92
C GLY A 321 -25.53 1.89 1.47
N PRO A 322 -26.60 1.95 2.29
CA PRO A 322 -27.69 2.89 2.08
C PRO A 322 -27.11 4.29 1.96
N LEU A 323 -27.67 5.09 1.06
CA LEU A 323 -27.30 6.48 0.84
C LEU A 323 -27.13 7.20 2.17
N LEU A 324 -26.05 7.97 2.28
CA LEU A 324 -25.74 8.63 3.53
C LEU A 324 -26.78 9.71 3.79
N ASP A 325 -27.67 9.41 4.72
CA ASP A 325 -28.53 10.40 5.33
C ASP A 325 -27.69 11.23 6.31
N LEU A 326 -26.93 12.17 5.75
CA LEU A 326 -26.13 13.08 6.54
C LEU A 326 -27.05 13.97 7.38
N GLU A 327 -26.84 13.96 8.69
CA GLU A 327 -27.51 14.86 9.60
C GLU A 327 -27.16 16.33 9.28
N PRO A 328 -27.99 17.30 9.67
CA PRO A 328 -27.62 18.69 9.58
C PRO A 328 -26.32 19.00 10.34
N GLY A 329 -25.45 19.79 9.71
CA GLY A 329 -24.15 20.16 10.28
C GLY A 329 -23.09 20.51 9.23
N GLU A 330 -21.88 20.79 9.69
CA GLU A 330 -20.72 21.06 8.85
C GLU A 330 -19.90 19.78 8.64
N TYR A 331 -19.36 19.62 7.43
CA TYR A 331 -18.62 18.44 7.01
C TYR A 331 -17.31 18.81 6.32
N LEU A 332 -16.30 17.96 6.50
CA LEU A 332 -15.04 17.97 5.79
C LEU A 332 -14.98 16.73 4.89
N LEU A 333 -14.90 16.95 3.58
CA LEU A 333 -14.59 15.92 2.61
C LEU A 333 -13.10 15.96 2.32
N GLU A 334 -12.42 14.83 2.47
CA GLU A 334 -11.02 14.64 2.13
C GLU A 334 -10.93 13.63 0.98
N ALA A 335 -10.19 13.99 -0.07
CA ALA A 335 -9.90 13.13 -1.20
C ALA A 335 -8.42 12.76 -1.20
N ARG A 336 -8.13 11.49 -1.41
CA ARG A 336 -6.81 10.90 -1.45
C ARG A 336 -6.60 10.25 -2.82
N TYR A 337 -5.70 10.80 -3.63
CA TYR A 337 -5.30 10.18 -4.89
C TYR A 337 -4.10 9.25 -4.67
N HIS A 338 -4.22 8.00 -5.09
CA HIS A 338 -3.20 6.96 -4.90
C HIS A 338 -2.38 6.79 -6.18
N LEU A 339 -1.08 7.04 -6.09
CA LEU A 339 -0.17 7.09 -7.23
C LEU A 339 0.19 5.72 -7.84
N ALA A 340 0.01 4.62 -7.10
CA ALA A 340 0.40 3.28 -7.52
C ALA A 340 -0.81 2.35 -7.56
N SER A 341 -1.16 1.79 -8.72
CA SER A 341 -2.05 0.61 -8.72
C SER A 341 -1.99 -0.26 -9.99
N ASP A 342 -0.81 -0.53 -10.56
CA ASP A 342 -0.68 -1.78 -11.34
C ASP A 342 -0.61 -3.00 -10.41
N TRP A 343 -0.32 -2.75 -9.13
CA TRP A 343 -0.30 -3.75 -8.07
C TRP A 343 -1.67 -4.40 -7.81
N TRP A 344 -2.78 -3.89 -8.37
CA TRP A 344 -4.08 -4.57 -8.27
C TRP A 344 -4.09 -5.95 -8.93
N GLU A 345 -3.35 -6.13 -10.03
CA GLU A 345 -3.19 -7.45 -10.66
C GLU A 345 -2.44 -8.41 -9.71
N ALA A 346 -1.39 -7.92 -9.04
CA ALA A 346 -0.66 -8.70 -8.04
C ALA A 346 -1.49 -8.95 -6.76
N PHE A 347 -2.25 -7.96 -6.30
CA PHE A 347 -3.09 -8.04 -5.10
C PHE A 347 -4.17 -9.10 -5.24
N TRP A 348 -4.86 -9.16 -6.39
CA TRP A 348 -5.91 -10.15 -6.61
C TRP A 348 -5.37 -11.57 -6.73
N GLU A 349 -4.24 -11.75 -7.40
CA GLU A 349 -3.59 -13.07 -7.46
C GLU A 349 -3.13 -13.55 -6.08
N GLU A 350 -2.68 -12.63 -5.21
CA GLU A 350 -2.14 -12.99 -3.89
C GLU A 350 -3.17 -13.03 -2.74
N ASN A 351 -4.24 -12.22 -2.76
CA ASN A 351 -5.09 -11.99 -1.56
C ASN A 351 -6.45 -12.67 -1.56
N VAL A 352 -6.83 -13.39 -2.63
CA VAL A 352 -7.98 -14.32 -2.59
C VAL A 352 -7.81 -15.39 -1.51
N HIS A 353 -6.59 -15.57 -0.98
CA HIS A 353 -6.28 -16.58 0.02
C HIS A 353 -5.92 -16.03 1.42
N ASN A 354 -5.75 -14.72 1.63
CA ASN A 354 -5.47 -14.18 2.98
C ASN A 354 -5.83 -12.68 3.17
N PRO A 355 -7.04 -12.33 3.65
CA PRO A 355 -7.53 -10.95 3.67
C PRO A 355 -7.04 -10.05 4.82
N VAL A 356 -6.17 -10.52 5.73
CA VAL A 356 -5.89 -9.79 7.00
C VAL A 356 -4.70 -8.82 6.92
N LYS A 357 -3.82 -8.89 5.92
CA LYS A 357 -2.48 -8.26 6.01
C LYS A 357 -2.21 -7.02 5.14
N SER A 358 -3.18 -6.48 4.41
CA SER A 358 -2.83 -5.64 3.26
C SER A 358 -2.65 -4.13 3.55
N SER A 359 -3.47 -3.46 4.37
CA SER A 359 -3.57 -1.97 4.33
C SER A 359 -2.31 -1.10 4.57
N ALA A 360 -1.24 -1.59 5.19
CA ALA A 360 -0.09 -0.75 5.60
C ALA A 360 0.84 -0.34 4.43
N GLY A 361 0.93 -1.14 3.37
CA GLY A 361 1.79 -0.86 2.20
C GLY A 361 1.16 0.07 1.15
N TYR A 362 -0.13 0.37 1.27
CA TYR A 362 -0.96 1.03 0.26
C TYR A 362 -0.82 2.56 0.26
N GLN A 363 -0.33 3.12 1.37
CA GLN A 363 -0.43 4.54 1.69
C GLN A 363 0.82 5.36 1.35
N THR A 364 1.82 4.78 0.69
CA THR A 364 3.15 5.41 0.61
C THR A 364 3.20 6.66 -0.27
N PHE A 365 2.28 6.83 -1.23
CA PHE A 365 2.24 8.02 -2.08
C PHE A 365 0.80 8.49 -2.34
N VAL A 366 0.31 9.29 -1.41
CA VAL A 366 -1.01 9.93 -1.50
C VAL A 366 -0.86 11.42 -1.78
N VAL A 367 -1.68 11.94 -2.69
CA VAL A 367 -1.91 13.39 -2.83
C VAL A 367 -3.28 13.69 -2.27
N GLU A 368 -3.36 14.64 -1.35
CA GLU A 368 -4.58 14.94 -0.59
C GLU A 368 -5.20 16.27 -1.02
N ALA A 369 -6.53 16.34 -0.98
CA ALA A 369 -7.28 17.57 -1.16
C ALA A 369 -8.50 17.56 -0.24
N THR A 370 -8.90 18.73 0.27
CA THR A 370 -10.04 18.85 1.18
C THR A 370 -11.04 19.90 0.71
N ALA A 371 -12.32 19.67 0.97
CA ALA A 371 -13.40 20.63 0.77
C ALA A 371 -14.35 20.61 1.98
N ARG A 372 -14.96 21.75 2.28
CA ARG A 372 -15.95 21.89 3.35
C ARG A 372 -17.33 22.16 2.76
N PHE A 373 -18.35 21.61 3.40
CA PHE A 373 -19.74 21.88 3.05
C PHE A 373 -20.64 21.76 4.27
N ALA A 374 -21.87 22.26 4.14
CA ALA A 374 -22.90 22.12 5.15
C ALA A 374 -24.04 21.23 4.64
N VAL A 375 -24.67 20.50 5.55
CA VAL A 375 -25.99 19.91 5.35
C VAL A 375 -26.97 20.72 6.17
N ARG A 376 -27.98 21.31 5.52
CA ARG A 376 -29.00 22.12 6.20
C ARG A 376 -30.20 21.26 6.61
N PRO A 377 -30.95 21.64 7.65
CA PRO A 377 -32.20 20.95 7.97
C PRO A 377 -33.24 21.10 6.83
N PRO A 378 -34.17 20.13 6.68
CA PRO A 378 -35.30 20.27 5.77
C PRO A 378 -36.17 21.47 6.17
N THR A 379 -36.50 22.31 5.19
CA THR A 379 -37.43 23.42 5.36
C THR A 379 -38.85 22.91 5.62
N ALA A 380 -39.74 23.77 6.13
CA ALA A 380 -41.13 23.39 6.35
C ALA A 380 -41.85 22.90 5.07
N ALA A 381 -41.45 23.41 3.90
CA ALA A 381 -41.99 22.98 2.61
C ALA A 381 -41.47 21.61 2.15
N GLU A 382 -40.25 21.23 2.56
CA GLU A 382 -39.61 19.96 2.19
C GLU A 382 -39.99 18.80 3.13
N ARG A 383 -40.43 19.08 4.37
CA ARG A 383 -40.79 18.06 5.36
C ARG A 383 -41.85 17.05 4.87
N PRO A 384 -42.94 17.46 4.19
CA PRO A 384 -43.93 16.49 3.70
C PRO A 384 -43.34 15.53 2.66
N GLU A 385 -42.50 16.04 1.76
CA GLU A 385 -41.80 15.25 0.74
C GLU A 385 -40.83 14.26 1.39
N ARG A 386 -40.00 14.73 2.33
CA ARG A 386 -39.06 13.88 3.07
C ARG A 386 -39.80 12.78 3.86
N ALA A 387 -40.87 13.13 4.55
CA ALA A 387 -41.67 12.16 5.31
C ALA A 387 -42.33 11.11 4.39
N ALA A 388 -42.72 11.49 3.17
CA ALA A 388 -43.24 10.56 2.19
C ALA A 388 -42.16 9.59 1.69
N PHE A 389 -40.94 10.10 1.45
CA PHE A 389 -39.78 9.27 1.11
C PHE A 389 -39.44 8.28 2.24
N ASP A 390 -39.24 8.76 3.47
CA ASP A 390 -38.89 7.92 4.62
C ASP A 390 -39.93 6.82 4.87
N ALA A 391 -41.22 7.13 4.68
CA ALA A 391 -42.30 6.16 4.80
C ALA A 391 -42.25 5.10 3.69
N ALA A 392 -41.91 5.49 2.46
CA ALA A 392 -41.79 4.58 1.33
C ALA A 392 -40.56 3.67 1.45
N GLU A 393 -39.41 4.22 1.82
CA GLU A 393 -38.17 3.46 2.04
C GLU A 393 -38.33 2.46 3.20
N LYS A 394 -38.93 2.88 4.32
CA LYS A 394 -39.22 1.99 5.45
C LYS A 394 -40.15 0.84 5.09
N ALA A 395 -41.07 1.05 4.15
CA ALA A 395 -41.95 -0.02 3.66
C ALA A 395 -41.19 -1.04 2.79
N LEU A 396 -40.14 -0.61 2.09
CA LEU A 396 -39.25 -1.49 1.31
C LEU A 396 -38.28 -2.27 2.21
N ASN A 397 -37.87 -1.69 3.34
CA ASN A 397 -36.92 -2.28 4.29
C ASN A 397 -37.55 -2.51 5.67
N PRO A 398 -38.58 -3.37 5.81
CA PRO A 398 -39.16 -3.68 7.10
C PRO A 398 -38.13 -4.40 7.99
N PRO A 399 -38.21 -4.27 9.32
CA PRO A 399 -37.35 -5.02 10.22
C PRO A 399 -37.44 -6.53 9.93
N ARG A 400 -36.28 -7.20 9.92
CA ARG A 400 -36.02 -8.60 9.48
C ARG A 400 -36.91 -9.71 10.06
N THR A 401 -37.83 -9.39 10.98
CA THR A 401 -38.77 -10.33 11.59
C THR A 401 -39.94 -10.72 10.68
N VAL A 402 -40.11 -10.08 9.52
CA VAL A 402 -41.20 -10.33 8.59
C VAL A 402 -40.71 -11.24 7.45
N LEU A 403 -41.29 -12.43 7.32
CA LEU A 403 -41.02 -13.40 6.25
C LEU A 403 -41.61 -12.98 4.90
N ASP A 404 -42.54 -12.02 4.91
CA ASP A 404 -43.15 -11.50 3.71
C ASP A 404 -42.18 -10.56 2.98
N LEU A 405 -42.13 -10.76 1.67
CA LEU A 405 -41.39 -9.94 0.74
C LEU A 405 -41.93 -8.49 0.80
N PRO A 406 -41.04 -7.47 0.97
CA PRO A 406 -41.48 -6.09 0.99
C PRO A 406 -42.15 -5.68 -0.33
N ASP A 407 -43.10 -4.75 -0.24
CA ASP A 407 -43.82 -4.18 -1.38
C ASP A 407 -43.06 -2.94 -1.89
N PRO A 408 -42.65 -2.87 -3.17
CA PRO A 408 -41.93 -1.73 -3.73
C PRO A 408 -42.87 -0.61 -4.17
N ALA A 409 -44.19 -0.87 -4.25
CA ALA A 409 -45.18 0.09 -4.73
C ALA A 409 -45.19 1.43 -3.96
N PRO A 410 -44.92 1.51 -2.65
CA PRO A 410 -44.77 2.79 -1.96
C PRO A 410 -43.69 3.68 -2.57
N LEU A 411 -42.54 3.11 -2.97
CA LEU A 411 -41.41 3.85 -3.51
C LEU A 411 -41.62 4.21 -4.99
N GLU A 412 -42.24 3.33 -5.76
CA GLU A 412 -42.72 3.65 -7.12
C GLU A 412 -43.74 4.80 -7.09
N ARG A 413 -44.72 4.77 -6.18
CA ARG A 413 -45.69 5.87 -6.00
C ARG A 413 -45.02 7.18 -5.57
N PHE A 414 -43.98 7.11 -4.75
CA PHE A 414 -43.21 8.29 -4.38
C PHE A 414 -42.57 8.94 -5.62
N LEU A 415 -41.94 8.14 -6.49
CA LEU A 415 -41.34 8.61 -7.73
C LEU A 415 -42.37 9.25 -8.69
N ASP A 416 -43.59 8.73 -8.73
CA ASP A 416 -44.69 9.29 -9.53
C ASP A 416 -45.24 10.61 -8.94
N GLN A 417 -45.41 10.66 -7.62
CA GLN A 417 -45.97 11.83 -6.93
C GLN A 417 -45.00 13.00 -6.88
N TYR A 418 -43.69 12.71 -6.79
CA TYR A 418 -42.65 13.71 -6.67
C TYR A 418 -41.63 13.61 -7.82
N PRO A 419 -42.03 13.94 -9.06
CA PRO A 419 -41.17 13.81 -10.23
C PRO A 419 -39.98 14.79 -10.26
N GLN A 420 -39.94 15.75 -9.35
CA GLN A 420 -38.85 16.73 -9.20
C GLN A 420 -38.18 16.65 -7.82
N SER A 421 -38.45 15.58 -7.06
CA SER A 421 -37.84 15.38 -5.75
C SER A 421 -36.34 15.15 -5.89
N ILE A 422 -35.58 15.63 -4.91
CA ILE A 422 -34.16 15.28 -4.78
C ILE A 422 -33.91 13.89 -4.23
N TYR A 423 -34.92 13.29 -3.58
CA TYR A 423 -34.85 11.93 -3.08
C TYR A 423 -35.12 10.89 -4.17
N ARG A 424 -35.34 11.31 -5.43
CA ARG A 424 -35.60 10.38 -6.55
C ARG A 424 -34.43 9.44 -6.78
N VAL A 425 -33.24 10.00 -6.79
CA VAL A 425 -32.01 9.24 -6.96
C VAL A 425 -31.89 8.18 -5.85
N ALA A 426 -32.27 8.55 -4.63
CA ALA A 426 -32.30 7.64 -3.50
C ALA A 426 -33.34 6.52 -3.62
N ALA A 427 -34.55 6.90 -4.06
CA ALA A 427 -35.62 5.97 -4.30
C ALA A 427 -35.28 4.96 -5.40
N PHE A 428 -34.64 5.39 -6.48
CA PHE A 428 -34.20 4.49 -7.54
C PHE A 428 -33.10 3.53 -7.06
N ASP A 429 -32.13 4.00 -6.28
CA ASP A 429 -31.06 3.14 -5.74
C ASP A 429 -31.64 2.05 -4.84
N ALA A 430 -32.53 2.41 -3.91
CA ALA A 430 -33.23 1.45 -3.06
C ALA A 430 -34.09 0.44 -3.87
N LEU A 431 -34.73 0.89 -4.97
CA LEU A 431 -35.41 -0.03 -5.88
C LEU A 431 -34.43 -0.96 -6.61
N ALA A 432 -33.27 -0.46 -7.04
CA ALA A 432 -32.27 -1.27 -7.73
C ALA A 432 -31.74 -2.39 -6.83
N ASP A 433 -31.40 -2.08 -5.57
CA ASP A 433 -30.98 -3.07 -4.56
C ASP A 433 -32.07 -4.13 -4.33
N TYR A 434 -33.31 -3.69 -4.19
CA TYR A 434 -34.44 -4.59 -4.02
C TYR A 434 -34.63 -5.55 -5.21
N TRP A 435 -34.48 -5.09 -6.45
CA TRP A 435 -34.59 -5.94 -7.63
C TRP A 435 -33.37 -6.82 -7.85
N TRP A 436 -32.18 -6.35 -7.47
CA TRP A 436 -30.94 -7.13 -7.48
C TRP A 436 -31.06 -8.37 -6.59
N ASP A 437 -31.53 -8.22 -5.35
CA ASP A 437 -31.72 -9.33 -4.41
C ASP A 437 -32.70 -10.39 -4.95
N ARG A 438 -33.64 -9.96 -5.79
CA ARG A 438 -34.61 -10.83 -6.47
C ARG A 438 -34.14 -11.39 -7.80
N LYS A 439 -32.97 -10.94 -8.30
CA LYS A 439 -32.45 -11.26 -9.62
C LYS A 439 -33.41 -10.87 -10.75
N ASP A 440 -34.25 -9.85 -10.54
CA ASP A 440 -35.09 -9.26 -11.59
C ASP A 440 -34.29 -8.19 -12.34
N PHE A 441 -33.36 -8.65 -13.17
CA PHE A 441 -32.43 -7.79 -13.89
C PHE A 441 -33.13 -6.88 -14.91
N GLY A 442 -34.33 -7.26 -15.39
CA GLY A 442 -35.14 -6.44 -16.30
C GLY A 442 -35.67 -5.19 -15.60
N ARG A 443 -36.34 -5.36 -14.45
CA ARG A 443 -36.82 -4.23 -13.64
C ARG A 443 -35.69 -3.35 -13.13
N MET A 444 -34.56 -3.97 -12.77
CA MET A 444 -33.38 -3.23 -12.37
C MET A 444 -32.81 -2.40 -13.53
N ALA A 445 -32.75 -2.95 -14.76
CA ALA A 445 -32.33 -2.19 -15.93
C ALA A 445 -33.26 -0.99 -16.20
N ASP A 446 -34.58 -1.15 -16.04
CA ASP A 446 -35.55 -0.05 -16.15
C ASP A 446 -35.28 1.07 -15.13
N VAL A 447 -35.00 0.70 -13.87
CA VAL A 447 -34.64 1.64 -12.80
C VAL A 447 -33.38 2.42 -13.14
N TYR A 448 -32.33 1.73 -13.61
CA TYR A 448 -31.10 2.39 -14.02
C TYR A 448 -31.30 3.29 -15.25
N ALA A 449 -32.13 2.89 -16.22
CA ALA A 449 -32.43 3.70 -17.39
C ALA A 449 -33.17 4.99 -16.99
N ALA A 450 -33.99 4.94 -15.94
CA ALA A 450 -34.59 6.11 -15.34
C ALA A 450 -33.55 7.00 -14.64
N LEU A 451 -32.64 6.42 -13.85
CA LEU A 451 -31.51 7.15 -13.22
C LEU A 451 -30.65 7.90 -14.26
N GLN A 452 -30.37 7.28 -15.41
CA GLN A 452 -29.60 7.93 -16.47
C GLN A 452 -30.28 9.19 -17.03
N LYS A 453 -31.61 9.20 -17.13
CA LYS A 453 -32.37 10.37 -17.58
C LYS A 453 -32.29 11.53 -16.58
N GLU A 454 -32.13 11.23 -15.30
CA GLU A 454 -31.97 12.22 -14.22
C GLU A 454 -30.57 12.88 -14.22
N LYS A 455 -29.72 12.59 -15.21
CA LYS A 455 -28.35 13.11 -15.33
C LYS A 455 -27.46 12.79 -14.11
N VAL A 456 -27.78 11.71 -13.41
CA VAL A 456 -26.84 11.11 -12.46
C VAL A 456 -25.57 10.72 -13.27
N GLY A 457 -24.39 10.99 -12.71
CA GLY A 457 -23.13 11.16 -13.43
C GLY A 457 -22.70 10.03 -14.40
N GLU A 458 -21.53 10.22 -15.03
CA GLU A 458 -20.97 9.29 -16.03
C GLU A 458 -20.92 7.83 -15.54
N GLU A 459 -20.70 7.62 -14.25
CA GLU A 459 -20.70 6.31 -13.57
C GLU A 459 -22.03 5.54 -13.69
N THR A 460 -23.17 6.23 -13.62
CA THR A 460 -24.50 5.61 -13.79
C THR A 460 -24.70 5.09 -15.23
N ARG A 461 -24.05 5.73 -16.22
CA ARG A 461 -24.08 5.26 -17.62
C ARG A 461 -23.26 3.99 -17.80
N GLU A 462 -22.10 3.90 -17.16
CA GLU A 462 -21.22 2.72 -17.21
C GLU A 462 -21.91 1.50 -16.58
N LYS A 463 -22.56 1.67 -15.42
CA LYS A 463 -23.35 0.60 -14.76
C LYS A 463 -24.48 0.06 -15.65
N LEU A 464 -25.12 0.93 -16.44
CA LEU A 464 -26.19 0.55 -17.37
C LEU A 464 -25.73 -0.33 -18.53
N VAL A 465 -24.66 0.07 -19.21
CA VAL A 465 -24.12 -0.68 -20.35
C VAL A 465 -23.80 -2.11 -19.91
N TRP A 466 -23.18 -2.26 -18.74
CA TRP A 466 -22.86 -3.57 -18.18
C TRP A 466 -24.11 -4.41 -17.88
N LEU A 467 -25.18 -3.80 -17.36
CA LEU A 467 -26.43 -4.50 -17.05
C LEU A 467 -27.17 -4.98 -18.30
N GLU A 468 -27.18 -4.15 -19.34
CA GLU A 468 -27.70 -4.54 -20.65
C GLU A 468 -26.91 -5.73 -21.21
N GLU A 469 -25.58 -5.70 -21.10
CA GLU A 469 -24.71 -6.81 -21.51
C GLU A 469 -24.92 -8.08 -20.69
N SER A 470 -25.15 -7.95 -19.39
CA SER A 470 -25.34 -9.08 -18.49
C SER A 470 -26.72 -9.72 -18.62
N HIS A 471 -27.76 -8.90 -18.77
CA HIS A 471 -29.09 -9.38 -19.12
C HIS A 471 -29.07 -10.10 -20.47
N ARG A 472 -28.36 -9.54 -21.48
CA ARG A 472 -28.17 -10.20 -22.78
C ARG A 472 -27.41 -11.52 -22.65
N ALA A 473 -26.35 -11.57 -21.84
CA ALA A 473 -25.58 -12.79 -21.59
C ALA A 473 -26.38 -13.86 -20.84
N GLN A 474 -27.28 -13.46 -19.95
CA GLN A 474 -28.18 -14.37 -19.24
C GLN A 474 -29.29 -14.89 -20.15
N ALA A 475 -29.89 -14.02 -20.97
CA ALA A 475 -30.88 -14.41 -21.99
C ALA A 475 -30.31 -15.42 -23.01
N LEU A 476 -29.00 -15.35 -23.30
CA LEU A 476 -28.32 -16.34 -24.15
C LEU A 476 -28.02 -17.68 -23.46
N LYS A 477 -28.08 -17.73 -22.11
CA LYS A 477 -27.88 -18.95 -21.32
C LYS A 477 -29.17 -19.69 -21.01
N GLU A 478 -30.30 -19.01 -21.04
CA GLU A 478 -31.60 -19.67 -20.94
C GLU A 478 -31.82 -20.49 -22.21
N PRO A 479 -32.03 -21.81 -22.11
CA PRO A 479 -32.28 -22.62 -23.29
C PRO A 479 -33.53 -22.09 -23.99
N GLU A 480 -33.49 -21.97 -25.32
CA GLU A 480 -34.69 -21.64 -26.09
C GLU A 480 -35.81 -22.57 -25.62
N PRO A 481 -37.01 -22.03 -25.33
CA PRO A 481 -38.12 -22.84 -24.88
C PRO A 481 -38.30 -23.96 -25.90
N ASP A 482 -38.21 -25.21 -25.44
CA ASP A 482 -38.32 -26.40 -26.27
C ASP A 482 -39.66 -26.32 -27.02
N GLU A 483 -39.62 -25.87 -28.27
CA GLU A 483 -40.74 -25.84 -29.21
C GLU A 483 -41.10 -27.27 -29.66
N SER A 484 -40.98 -28.25 -28.76
CA SER A 484 -41.57 -29.55 -28.94
C SER A 484 -43.06 -29.33 -29.19
N PRO A 485 -43.57 -29.66 -30.40
CA PRO A 485 -44.97 -29.45 -30.72
C PRO A 485 -45.79 -30.21 -29.70
N ALA A 486 -46.73 -29.51 -29.06
CA ALA A 486 -47.69 -30.12 -28.14
C ALA A 486 -48.26 -31.37 -28.83
N SER A 487 -47.92 -32.54 -28.30
CA SER A 487 -48.42 -33.79 -28.85
C SER A 487 -49.95 -33.77 -28.76
N PRO A 488 -50.65 -34.13 -29.85
CA PRO A 488 -52.10 -33.96 -29.96
C PRO A 488 -52.90 -34.80 -28.97
#